data_AF-A0A945HVF3-F1
#
_entry.id   AF-A0A945HVF3-F1
#
_cell.length_a   1.000
_cell.length_b   1.000
_cell.length_c   1.000
_cell.angle_alpha   90.00
_cell.angle_beta   90.00
_cell.angle_gamma   90.00
#
_symmetry.space_group_name_H-M   'P 1'
#
loop_
_entity.id
_entity.type
_entity.pdbx_description
1 polymer ?
#
loop_
_entity_poly.entity_id
_entity_poly.type
_entity_poly.pdbx_seq_one_letter_code
_entity_poly.pdbx_strand_id
1 'polypeptide(L)'
;MVEDKIALALKDISKIKEELKEIKKDMRSEEKIENDQYIQLKSAYKDLRGQLKDMEDDWEEQLKSDDFYNKLREARLRKEELLAHAQKDLFDAVAKLPVKPVQMKMETEIGPVNVQIHPEMKVFVNGKEEKKGPAA
;
A
#
# COMPACT_ATOMS: atom_id res chain seq x y z
N MET A 1 9.58 13.21 -53.67
CA MET A 1 9.74 11.74 -53.84
C MET A 1 9.68 10.95 -52.54
N VAL A 2 10.50 11.24 -51.51
CA VAL A 2 10.40 10.57 -50.19
C VAL A 2 9.31 11.22 -49.32
N GLU A 3 9.25 12.55 -49.32
CA GLU A 3 8.26 13.33 -48.58
C GLU A 3 6.82 13.03 -49.03
N ASP A 4 6.58 12.87 -50.34
CA ASP A 4 5.26 12.49 -50.86
C ASP A 4 4.82 11.10 -50.40
N LYS A 5 5.76 10.14 -50.27
CA LYS A 5 5.48 8.80 -49.75
C LYS A 5 5.16 8.83 -48.25
N ILE A 6 5.84 9.69 -47.50
CA ILE A 6 5.56 9.92 -46.07
C ILE A 6 4.16 10.54 -45.92
N ALA A 7 3.83 11.54 -46.73
CA ALA A 7 2.52 12.18 -46.70
C ALA A 7 1.38 11.21 -47.07
N LEU A 8 1.60 10.34 -48.07
CA LEU A 8 0.64 9.29 -48.43
C LEU A 8 0.44 8.29 -47.29
N ALA A 9 1.54 7.79 -46.71
CA ALA A 9 1.48 6.84 -45.60
C ALA A 9 0.78 7.44 -44.36
N LEU A 10 0.99 8.72 -44.05
CA LEU A 10 0.30 9.39 -42.95
C LEU A 10 -1.20 9.52 -43.20
N LYS A 11 -1.63 9.79 -44.44
CA LYS A 11 -3.06 9.79 -44.80
C LYS A 11 -3.67 8.40 -44.66
N ASP A 12 -2.98 7.37 -45.14
CA ASP A 12 -3.45 5.99 -45.05
C ASP A 12 -3.56 5.55 -43.58
N ILE A 13 -2.56 5.88 -42.75
CA ILE A 13 -2.60 5.63 -41.30
C ILE A 13 -3.79 6.35 -40.65
N SER A 14 -4.06 7.60 -41.02
CA SER A 14 -5.19 8.35 -40.47
C SER A 14 -6.52 7.68 -40.82
N LYS A 15 -6.68 7.25 -42.06
CA LYS A 15 -7.89 6.56 -42.53
C LYS A 15 -8.08 5.21 -41.81
N ILE A 16 -7.01 4.41 -41.71
CA ILE A 16 -7.04 3.13 -40.98
C ILE A 16 -7.42 3.35 -39.51
N LYS A 17 -6.94 4.43 -38.87
CA LYS A 17 -7.31 4.76 -37.48
C LYS A 17 -8.79 5.09 -37.33
N GLU A 18 -9.38 5.80 -38.29
CA GLU A 18 -10.82 6.10 -38.29
C GLU A 18 -11.65 4.82 -38.48
N GLU A 19 -11.29 4.00 -39.46
CA GLU A 19 -11.94 2.70 -39.71
C GLU A 19 -11.87 1.80 -38.47
N LEU A 20 -10.70 1.72 -37.82
CA LEU A 20 -10.52 0.96 -36.58
C LEU A 20 -11.37 1.49 -35.42
N LYS A 21 -11.61 2.81 -35.36
CA LYS A 21 -12.43 3.41 -34.31
C LYS A 21 -13.89 3.01 -34.46
N GLU A 22 -14.42 3.02 -35.69
CA GLU A 22 -15.79 2.57 -35.96
C GLU A 22 -15.94 1.07 -35.72
N ILE A 23 -15.01 0.23 -36.20
CA ILE A 23 -15.04 -1.22 -35.93
C ILE A 23 -15.07 -1.50 -34.42
N LYS A 24 -14.25 -0.80 -33.62
CA LYS A 24 -14.25 -0.95 -32.16
C LYS A 24 -15.57 -0.55 -31.51
N LYS A 25 -16.26 0.44 -32.08
CA LYS A 25 -17.56 0.90 -31.58
C LYS A 25 -18.63 -0.14 -31.88
N ASP A 26 -18.64 -0.68 -33.10
CA ASP A 26 -19.58 -1.71 -33.52
C ASP A 26 -19.38 -3.02 -32.74
N MET A 27 -18.12 -3.44 -32.56
CA MET A 27 -17.79 -4.59 -31.70
C MET A 27 -18.33 -4.40 -30.27
N ARG A 28 -18.18 -3.21 -29.69
CA ARG A 28 -18.71 -2.93 -28.34
C ARG A 28 -20.23 -3.00 -28.27
N SER A 29 -20.95 -2.63 -29.33
CA SER A 29 -22.41 -2.80 -29.36
C SER A 29 -22.80 -4.27 -29.49
N GLU A 30 -22.12 -5.04 -30.33
CA GLU A 30 -22.40 -6.48 -30.52
C GLU A 30 -22.04 -7.30 -29.27
N GLU A 31 -20.94 -6.98 -28.60
CA GLU A 31 -20.51 -7.62 -27.35
C GLU A 31 -21.36 -7.22 -26.14
N LYS A 32 -22.27 -6.25 -26.30
CA LYS A 32 -23.12 -5.79 -25.21
C LYS A 32 -24.12 -6.90 -24.86
N ILE A 33 -24.02 -7.38 -23.63
CA ILE A 33 -24.97 -8.37 -23.13
C ILE A 33 -26.29 -7.66 -22.82
N GLU A 34 -27.28 -7.82 -23.70
CA GLU A 34 -28.63 -7.26 -23.56
C GLU A 34 -29.62 -8.23 -22.89
N ASN A 35 -29.14 -9.37 -22.38
CA ASN A 35 -29.96 -10.33 -21.66
C ASN A 35 -30.50 -9.70 -20.35
N ASP A 36 -31.83 -9.63 -20.23
CA ASP A 36 -32.51 -9.02 -19.08
C ASP A 36 -32.13 -9.66 -17.74
N GLN A 37 -31.96 -10.98 -17.69
CA GLN A 37 -31.57 -11.66 -16.45
C GLN A 37 -30.15 -11.27 -16.03
N TYR A 38 -29.22 -11.15 -16.97
CA TYR A 38 -27.87 -10.67 -16.69
C TYR A 38 -27.89 -9.21 -16.19
N ILE A 39 -28.67 -8.34 -16.83
CA ILE A 39 -28.78 -6.93 -16.44
C ILE A 39 -29.36 -6.82 -15.02
N GLN A 40 -30.43 -7.56 -14.72
CA GLN A 40 -31.04 -7.62 -13.39
C GLN A 40 -30.05 -8.14 -12.35
N LEU A 41 -29.36 -9.25 -12.63
CA LEU A 41 -28.36 -9.83 -11.73
C LEU A 41 -27.20 -8.85 -11.47
N LYS A 42 -26.73 -8.16 -12.51
CA LYS A 42 -25.68 -7.15 -12.39
C LYS A 42 -26.11 -5.95 -11.56
N SER A 43 -27.37 -5.52 -11.65
CA SER A 43 -27.93 -4.47 -10.80
C SER A 43 -27.99 -4.94 -9.35
N ALA A 44 -28.60 -6.10 -9.10
CA ALA A 44 -28.72 -6.67 -7.76
C ALA A 44 -27.35 -6.86 -7.09
N TYR A 45 -26.33 -7.28 -7.84
CA TYR A 45 -24.95 -7.37 -7.33
C TYR A 45 -24.38 -6.01 -6.91
N LYS A 46 -24.62 -4.95 -7.69
CA LYS A 46 -24.18 -3.59 -7.33
C LYS A 46 -24.87 -3.10 -6.06
N ASP A 47 -26.18 -3.33 -5.96
CA ASP A 47 -26.97 -2.92 -4.81
C ASP A 47 -26.52 -3.66 -3.55
N LEU A 48 -26.32 -4.98 -3.63
CA LEU A 48 -25.82 -5.79 -2.54
C LEU A 48 -24.41 -5.35 -2.10
N ARG A 49 -23.54 -5.02 -3.06
CA ARG A 49 -22.21 -4.48 -2.75
C ARG A 49 -22.28 -3.12 -2.05
N GLY A 50 -23.24 -2.28 -2.42
CA GLY A 50 -23.52 -1.02 -1.73
C GLY A 50 -23.94 -1.28 -0.28
N GLN A 51 -24.94 -2.12 -0.07
CA GLN A 51 -25.43 -2.49 1.26
C GLN A 51 -24.34 -3.08 2.17
N LEU A 52 -23.47 -3.93 1.61
CA LEU A 52 -22.37 -4.51 2.36
C LEU A 52 -21.38 -3.43 2.83
N LYS A 53 -21.08 -2.46 1.96
CA LYS A 53 -20.21 -1.34 2.30
C LYS A 53 -20.85 -0.44 3.37
N ASP A 54 -22.12 -0.11 3.22
CA ASP A 54 -22.85 0.70 4.21
C ASP A 54 -22.83 0.02 5.58
N MET A 55 -23.02 -1.30 5.61
CA MET A 55 -22.92 -2.10 6.84
C MET A 55 -21.49 -2.11 7.43
N GLU A 56 -20.45 -2.23 6.61
CA GLU A 56 -19.05 -2.13 7.06
C GLU A 56 -18.76 -0.76 7.69
N ASP A 57 -19.21 0.32 7.04
CA ASP A 57 -19.04 1.70 7.51
C ASP A 57 -19.78 1.91 8.86
N ASP A 58 -21.03 1.43 8.97
CA ASP A 58 -21.81 1.47 10.22
C ASP A 58 -21.13 0.70 11.37
N TRP A 59 -20.59 -0.48 11.07
CA TRP A 59 -19.87 -1.30 12.04
C TRP A 59 -18.58 -0.62 12.51
N GLU A 60 -17.84 0.02 11.60
CA GLU A 60 -16.65 0.78 11.98
C GLU A 60 -17.00 1.98 12.87
N GLU A 61 -18.10 2.67 12.60
CA GLU A 61 -18.58 3.78 13.42
C GLU A 61 -18.96 3.29 14.83
N GLN A 62 -19.69 2.18 14.92
CA GLN A 62 -20.02 1.55 16.19
C GLN A 62 -18.75 1.18 16.96
N LEU A 63 -17.77 0.55 16.31
CA LEU A 63 -16.49 0.19 16.94
C LEU A 63 -15.73 1.42 17.43
N LYS A 64 -15.74 2.52 16.67
CA LYS A 64 -15.13 3.79 17.08
C LYS A 64 -15.88 4.49 18.21
N SER A 65 -17.16 4.19 18.41
CA SER A 65 -17.91 4.66 19.57
C SER A 65 -17.74 3.79 20.82
N ASP A 66 -17.16 2.60 20.70
CA ASP A 66 -16.87 1.71 21.82
C ASP A 66 -15.71 2.27 22.68
N ASP A 67 -16.03 2.58 23.94
CA ASP A 67 -15.08 3.07 24.94
C ASP A 67 -13.89 2.12 25.17
N PHE A 68 -14.12 0.80 25.10
CA PHE A 68 -13.04 -0.17 25.27
C PHE A 68 -12.10 -0.16 24.07
N TYR A 69 -12.63 -0.11 22.85
CA TYR A 69 -11.82 0.05 21.64
C TYR A 69 -10.99 1.34 21.68
N ASN A 70 -11.61 2.46 22.08
CA ASN A 70 -10.91 3.74 22.20
C ASN A 70 -9.80 3.70 23.26
N LYS A 71 -10.03 3.05 24.40
CA LYS A 71 -8.97 2.82 25.41
C LYS A 71 -7.80 2.01 24.86
N LEU A 72 -8.08 0.94 24.11
CA LEU A 72 -7.03 0.16 23.46
C LEU A 72 -6.27 0.98 22.41
N ARG A 73 -6.98 1.79 21.62
CA ARG A 73 -6.40 2.68 20.62
C ARG A 73 -5.47 3.72 21.26
N GLU A 74 -5.90 4.37 22.34
CA GLU A 74 -5.06 5.29 23.09
C GLU A 74 -3.85 4.60 23.72
N ALA A 75 -4.04 3.42 24.32
CA ALA A 75 -2.94 2.65 24.89
C ALA A 75 -1.90 2.28 23.82
N ARG A 76 -2.35 1.91 22.61
CA ARG A 76 -1.47 1.64 21.48
C ARG A 76 -0.65 2.88 21.09
N LEU A 77 -1.32 4.02 20.88
CA LEU A 77 -0.65 5.27 20.51
C LEU A 77 0.41 5.69 21.53
N ARG A 78 0.08 5.63 22.83
CA ARG A 78 1.06 5.93 23.89
C ARG A 78 2.26 4.98 23.88
N LYS A 79 2.05 3.70 23.59
CA LYS A 79 3.14 2.72 23.49
C LYS A 79 4.00 2.93 22.24
N GLU A 80 3.39 3.31 21.11
CA GLU A 80 4.10 3.69 19.88
C GLU A 80 4.97 4.93 20.11
N GLU A 81 4.45 5.96 20.79
CA GLU A 81 5.23 7.15 21.16
C GLU A 81 6.40 6.81 22.08
N LEU A 82 6.17 6.04 23.14
CA LEU A 82 7.23 5.59 24.04
C LEU A 82 8.30 4.77 23.32
N LEU A 83 7.91 3.91 22.38
CA LEU A 83 8.83 3.15 21.56
C LEU A 83 9.68 4.06 20.67
N ALA A 84 9.06 5.04 20.02
CA ALA A 84 9.76 6.00 19.17
C ALA A 84 10.78 6.83 19.97
N HIS A 85 10.42 7.26 21.19
CA HIS A 85 11.34 7.93 22.10
C HIS A 85 12.51 7.02 22.51
N ALA A 86 12.24 5.78 22.94
CA ALA A 86 13.28 4.84 23.32
C ALA A 86 14.22 4.47 22.16
N GLN A 87 13.68 4.35 20.94
CA GLN A 87 14.47 4.14 19.73
C GLN A 87 15.38 5.35 19.46
N LYS A 88 14.85 6.56 19.56
CA LYS A 88 15.66 7.78 19.38
C LYS A 88 16.80 7.83 20.39
N ASP A 89 16.52 7.60 21.67
CA ASP A 89 17.54 7.58 22.73
C ASP A 89 18.60 6.50 22.47
N LEU A 90 18.17 5.32 21.99
CA LEU A 90 19.08 4.25 21.58
C LEU A 90 19.97 4.70 20.42
N PHE A 91 19.42 5.33 19.38
CA PHE A 91 20.20 5.81 18.25
C PHE A 91 21.19 6.91 18.65
N ASP A 92 20.79 7.83 19.53
CA ASP A 92 21.66 8.87 20.08
C ASP A 92 22.80 8.26 20.92
N ALA A 93 22.53 7.18 21.67
CA ALA A 93 23.54 6.44 22.41
C ALA A 93 24.49 5.67 21.47
N VAL A 94 23.95 5.02 20.44
CA VAL A 94 24.74 4.30 19.42
C VAL A 94 25.64 5.27 18.64
N ALA A 95 25.17 6.48 18.33
CA ALA A 95 25.96 7.49 17.63
C ALA A 95 27.21 7.94 18.42
N LYS A 96 27.21 7.79 19.75
CA LYS A 96 28.36 8.09 20.63
C LYS A 96 29.36 6.93 20.73
N LEU A 97 29.02 5.75 20.21
CA LEU A 97 29.93 4.60 20.24
C LEU A 97 31.12 4.80 19.28
N PRO A 98 32.29 4.22 19.59
CA PRO A 98 33.42 4.22 18.67
C PRO A 98 33.05 3.52 17.36
N VAL A 99 33.74 3.87 16.27
CA VAL A 99 33.53 3.33 14.91
C VAL A 99 34.04 1.89 14.77
N LYS A 100 33.68 1.00 15.70
CA LYS A 100 34.01 -0.43 15.72
C LYS A 100 32.76 -1.23 16.06
N PRO A 101 32.57 -2.42 15.46
CA PRO A 101 31.43 -3.26 15.79
C PRO A 101 31.38 -3.60 17.28
N VAL A 102 30.21 -3.46 17.89
CA VAL A 102 29.96 -3.85 19.30
C VAL A 102 29.00 -5.04 19.30
N GLN A 103 29.35 -6.09 20.05
CA GLN A 103 28.48 -7.24 20.28
C GLN A 103 28.14 -7.32 21.76
N MET A 104 26.85 -7.49 22.07
CA MET A 104 26.37 -7.69 23.44
C MET A 104 25.34 -8.80 23.49
N LYS A 105 25.32 -9.55 24.60
CA LYS A 105 24.28 -10.52 24.91
C LYS A 105 23.46 -9.99 26.07
N MET A 106 22.15 -10.02 25.94
CA MET A 106 21.21 -9.56 26.94
C MET A 106 20.22 -10.68 27.25
N GLU A 107 20.04 -11.00 28.52
CA GLU A 107 18.95 -11.88 28.95
C GLU A 107 17.66 -11.08 29.03
N THR A 108 16.59 -11.58 28.40
CA THR A 108 15.25 -11.00 28.49
C THR A 108 14.28 -12.04 29.04
N GLU A 109 13.08 -11.62 29.45
CA GLU A 109 12.02 -12.52 29.92
C GLU A 109 11.60 -13.56 28.86
N ILE A 110 11.89 -13.31 27.58
CA ILE A 110 11.56 -14.18 26.44
C ILE A 110 12.78 -15.06 26.04
N GLY A 111 13.92 -14.86 26.71
CA GLY A 111 15.19 -15.56 26.46
C GLY A 111 16.34 -14.65 26.03
N PRO A 112 17.52 -15.21 25.73
CA PRO A 112 18.71 -14.43 25.41
C PRO A 112 18.62 -13.79 24.02
N VAL A 113 18.94 -12.50 23.95
CA VAL A 113 19.03 -11.70 22.72
C VAL A 113 20.48 -11.31 22.46
N ASN A 114 20.96 -11.60 21.24
CA ASN A 114 22.28 -11.14 20.78
C ASN A 114 22.11 -9.86 19.96
N VAL A 115 22.75 -8.77 20.39
CA VAL A 115 22.70 -7.48 19.71
C VAL A 115 24.06 -7.21 19.07
N GLN A 116 24.06 -6.89 17.77
CA GLN A 116 25.25 -6.50 17.01
C GLN A 116 25.05 -5.08 16.46
N ILE A 117 25.93 -4.16 16.83
CA ILE A 117 25.88 -2.75 16.42
C ILE A 117 27.05 -2.52 15.46
N HIS A 118 26.76 -2.12 14.22
CA HIS A 118 27.76 -1.80 13.22
C HIS A 118 27.90 -0.28 13.02
N PRO A 119 29.12 0.23 12.80
CA PRO A 119 29.41 1.67 12.68
C PRO A 119 28.70 2.41 11.53
N GLU A 120 28.10 1.71 10.57
CA GLU A 120 27.36 2.31 9.44
C GLU A 120 25.86 2.60 9.77
N MET A 121 25.49 2.70 11.05
CA MET A 121 24.10 2.92 11.53
C MET A 121 23.07 1.96 10.93
N LYS A 122 23.35 0.65 10.97
CA LYS A 122 22.37 -0.40 10.71
C LYS A 122 22.16 -1.20 11.99
N VAL A 123 21.01 -1.02 12.63
CA VAL A 123 20.60 -1.83 13.78
C VAL A 123 19.94 -3.10 13.23
N PHE A 124 20.48 -4.25 13.63
CA PHE A 124 19.92 -5.55 13.28
C PHE A 124 19.37 -6.21 14.54
N VAL A 125 18.07 -6.53 14.54
CA VAL A 125 17.45 -7.34 15.58
C VAL A 125 17.16 -8.71 14.98
N ASN A 126 17.74 -9.77 15.56
CA ASN A 126 17.59 -11.16 15.07
C ASN A 126 17.88 -11.34 13.57
N GLY A 127 18.87 -10.60 13.03
CA GLY A 127 19.29 -10.72 11.63
C GLY A 127 18.39 -10.04 10.60
N LYS A 128 17.36 -9.29 11.02
CA LYS A 128 16.53 -8.46 10.13
C LYS A 128 16.92 -6.98 10.27
N GLU A 129 17.12 -6.31 9.14
CA GLU A 129 17.40 -4.88 9.03
C GLU A 129 16.13 -4.07 9.32
N GLU A 130 16.13 -3.23 10.35
CA GLU A 130 15.11 -2.16 10.44
C GLU A 130 15.52 -1.03 9.50
N LYS A 131 14.81 -0.91 8.37
CA LYS A 131 15.04 0.17 7.40
C LYS A 131 14.70 1.52 8.04
N LYS A 132 15.60 2.48 7.88
CA LYS A 132 15.37 3.91 8.11
C LYS A 132 14.03 4.35 7.53
N GLY A 133 13.17 4.96 8.36
CA GLY A 133 12.15 5.88 7.86
C GLY A 133 12.81 7.07 7.15
N PRO A 134 12.16 7.67 6.15
CA PRO A 134 12.76 8.71 5.32
C PRO A 134 13.10 9.95 6.16
N ALA A 135 14.27 10.52 5.90
CA ALA A 135 14.67 11.81 6.43
C ALA A 135 13.69 12.89 5.94
N ALA A 136 13.06 13.59 6.88
CA ALA A 136 12.49 14.92 6.70
C ALA A 136 13.44 15.94 7.31
#